data_AF-A0A817YBF9-F1
#
_entry.id   AF-A0A817YBF9-F1
#
_cell.length_a   1.000
_cell.length_b   1.000
_cell.length_c   1.000
_cell.angle_alpha   90.00
_cell.angle_beta   90.00
_cell.angle_gamma   90.00
#
_symmetry.space_group_name_H-M   'P 1'
#
loop_
_entity.id
_entity.type
_entity.pdbx_description
1 polymer ?
#
loop_
_entity_poly.entity_id
_entity_poly.type
_entity_poly.pdbx_seq_one_letter_code
_entity_poly.pdbx_strand_id
1 'polypeptide(L)'
;MVPWHHKGNLSVMASWPDVILNPNTNPIGYENWLWTAPLHYIRIPDWNCSYIPERDCLQDRCIEGALKNYTKRIVAPLGGLIDETQRQEALFFLLHFVGDIHQPLHAGFIGDKGGTMLKGNYFS
;
A
#
# COMPACT_ATOMS: atom_id res chain seq x y z
N MET A 1 -0.07 -11.64 -10.90
CA MET A 1 0.15 -10.99 -12.21
C MET A 1 -1.18 -10.56 -12.79
N VAL A 2 -1.27 -9.31 -13.28
CA VAL A 2 -2.47 -8.82 -13.98
C VAL A 2 -2.58 -9.51 -15.34
N PRO A 3 -3.78 -9.88 -15.80
CA PRO A 3 -3.96 -10.52 -17.10
C PRO A 3 -3.34 -9.73 -18.27
N TRP A 4 -2.77 -10.46 -19.24
CA TRP A 4 -2.09 -9.91 -20.42
C TRP A 4 -2.97 -8.95 -21.25
N HIS A 5 -4.29 -9.12 -21.20
CA HIS A 5 -5.24 -8.30 -21.96
C HIS A 5 -5.38 -6.86 -21.43
N HIS A 6 -4.80 -6.54 -20.26
CA HIS A 6 -4.74 -5.16 -19.76
C HIS A 6 -3.71 -4.29 -20.50
N LYS A 7 -2.93 -4.83 -21.45
CA LYS A 7 -2.07 -4.08 -22.39
C LYS A 7 -1.21 -2.96 -21.77
N GLY A 8 -0.66 -3.19 -20.57
CA GLY A 8 0.15 -2.19 -19.87
C GLY A 8 -0.64 -1.08 -19.17
N ASN A 9 -1.94 -1.27 -18.92
CA ASN A 9 -2.76 -0.29 -18.20
C ASN A 9 -2.33 -0.17 -16.74
N LEU A 10 -1.65 0.93 -16.42
CA LEU A 10 -1.14 1.24 -15.09
C LEU A 10 -2.24 1.43 -14.04
N SER A 11 -3.47 1.80 -14.41
CA SER A 11 -4.54 1.98 -13.41
C SER A 11 -4.98 0.66 -12.79
N VAL A 12 -5.07 -0.40 -13.60
CA VAL A 12 -5.41 -1.75 -13.10
C VAL A 12 -4.28 -2.29 -12.22
N MET A 13 -3.03 -1.99 -12.59
CA MET A 13 -1.85 -2.33 -11.80
C MET A 13 -1.83 -1.59 -10.46
N ALA A 14 -2.17 -0.31 -10.46
CA ALA A 14 -2.24 0.51 -9.27
C ALA A 14 -3.32 0.04 -8.29
N SER A 15 -4.41 -0.59 -8.74
CA SER A 15 -5.42 -1.15 -7.83
C SER A 15 -5.07 -2.55 -7.30
N TRP A 16 -4.11 -3.25 -7.90
CA TRP A 16 -3.78 -4.64 -7.56
C TRP A 16 -3.43 -4.87 -6.08
N PRO A 17 -2.67 -3.99 -5.38
CA PRO A 17 -2.35 -4.17 -3.96
C PRO A 17 -3.55 -4.28 -3.02
N ASP A 18 -4.66 -3.59 -3.31
CA ASP A 18 -5.91 -3.79 -2.55
C ASP A 18 -6.61 -5.10 -2.94
N VAL A 19 -6.63 -5.40 -4.24
CA VAL A 19 -7.32 -6.57 -4.80
C VAL A 19 -6.74 -7.88 -4.25
N ILE A 20 -5.43 -7.95 -4.03
CA ILE A 20 -4.79 -9.17 -3.48
C ILE A 20 -5.09 -9.41 -2.01
N LEU A 21 -5.43 -8.37 -1.25
CA LEU A 21 -5.78 -8.46 0.17
C LEU A 21 -7.23 -8.91 0.40
N ASN A 22 -8.08 -8.81 -0.63
CA ASN A 22 -9.50 -9.12 -0.50
C ASN A 22 -9.78 -10.61 -0.85
N PRO A 23 -10.36 -11.40 0.09
CA PRO A 23 -10.63 -12.82 -0.14
C PRO A 23 -11.65 -13.08 -1.26
N ASN A 24 -12.51 -12.11 -1.60
CA ASN A 24 -13.47 -12.27 -2.69
C ASN A 24 -12.78 -12.20 -4.07
N THR A 25 -11.67 -11.46 -4.17
CA THR A 25 -10.92 -11.29 -5.42
C THR A 25 -9.66 -12.15 -5.48
N ASN A 26 -9.14 -12.62 -4.35
CA ASN A 26 -7.98 -13.52 -4.24
C ASN A 26 -8.23 -14.68 -3.25
N PRO A 27 -9.23 -15.55 -3.50
CA PRO A 27 -9.73 -16.51 -2.51
C PRO A 27 -8.71 -17.56 -2.05
N ILE A 28 -7.68 -17.82 -2.85
CA ILE A 28 -6.66 -18.84 -2.54
C ILE A 28 -5.38 -18.19 -1.99
N GLY A 29 -5.06 -16.98 -2.45
CA GLY A 29 -3.76 -16.37 -2.19
C GLY A 29 -3.77 -15.26 -1.15
N TYR A 30 -4.93 -14.73 -0.72
CA TYR A 30 -4.97 -13.48 0.06
C TYR A 30 -4.20 -13.57 1.38
N GLU A 31 -4.19 -14.74 2.03
CA GLU A 31 -3.48 -14.97 3.29
C GLU A 31 -1.97 -14.74 3.15
N ASN A 32 -1.39 -15.06 1.99
CA ASN A 32 0.03 -14.84 1.69
C ASN A 32 0.38 -13.35 1.55
N TRP A 33 -0.61 -12.47 1.44
CA TRP A 33 -0.43 -11.03 1.25
C TRP A 33 -0.84 -10.22 2.47
N LEU A 34 -1.43 -10.80 3.51
CA LEU A 34 -1.88 -10.07 4.71
C LEU A 34 -0.78 -9.24 5.37
N TRP A 35 0.49 -9.63 5.21
CA TRP A 35 1.63 -8.88 5.73
C TRP A 35 1.78 -7.48 5.09
N THR A 36 1.21 -7.25 3.90
CA THR A 36 1.26 -5.96 3.20
C THR A 36 0.19 -4.98 3.70
N ALA A 37 -0.86 -5.43 4.40
CA ALA A 37 -1.95 -4.56 4.82
C ALA A 37 -1.49 -3.33 5.63
N PRO A 38 -0.52 -3.41 6.56
CA PRO A 38 0.00 -2.23 7.26
C PRO A 38 0.76 -1.24 6.38
N LEU A 39 1.14 -1.62 5.16
CA LEU A 39 1.88 -0.75 4.25
C LEU A 39 1.00 0.31 3.57
N HIS A 40 -0.32 0.18 3.65
CA HIS A 40 -1.30 1.07 3.01
C HIS A 40 -1.64 2.32 3.84
N TYR A 41 -1.15 2.43 5.06
CA TYR A 41 -1.44 3.56 5.94
C TYR A 41 -0.27 3.90 6.88
N ILE A 42 -0.35 5.08 7.48
CA ILE A 42 0.44 5.56 8.60
C ILE A 42 -0.51 5.73 9.77
N ARG A 43 -0.11 5.25 10.94
CA ARG A 43 -0.90 5.33 12.16
C ARG A 43 -0.30 6.37 13.11
N ILE A 44 -0.96 7.50 13.22
CA ILE A 44 -0.51 8.62 14.06
C ILE A 44 -1.27 8.58 15.40
N PRO A 45 -0.61 8.80 16.55
CA PRO A 45 -1.29 8.91 17.83
C PRO A 45 -2.43 9.92 17.80
N ASP A 46 -3.52 9.59 18.50
CA ASP A 46 -4.73 10.42 18.52
C ASP A 46 -4.41 11.86 18.95
N TRP A 47 -5.07 12.82 18.30
CA TRP A 47 -4.89 14.26 18.53
C TRP A 47 -3.48 14.79 18.21
N ASN A 48 -2.61 13.97 17.60
CA ASN A 48 -1.33 14.43 17.10
C ASN A 48 -1.40 14.69 15.59
N CYS A 49 -1.33 15.95 15.18
CA CYS A 49 -1.39 16.33 13.77
C CYS A 49 -0.03 16.34 13.08
N SER A 50 1.00 15.72 13.68
CA SER A 50 2.36 15.66 13.15
C SER A 50 2.82 14.23 12.96
N TYR A 51 3.35 13.95 11.78
CA TYR A 51 4.04 12.71 11.46
C TYR A 51 5.48 12.71 12.00
N ILE A 52 5.85 11.65 12.71
CA ILE A 52 7.21 11.41 13.21
C ILE A 52 7.63 10.00 12.78
N PRO A 53 8.55 9.84 11.80
CA PRO A 53 8.88 8.54 11.22
C PRO A 53 9.26 7.47 12.26
N GLU A 54 10.07 7.82 13.25
CA GLU A 54 10.57 6.89 14.27
C GLU A 54 9.47 6.36 15.18
N ARG A 55 8.35 7.09 15.28
CA ARG A 55 7.19 6.73 16.10
C ARG A 55 6.09 6.06 15.27
N ASP A 56 5.82 6.61 14.09
CA ASP A 56 4.62 6.30 13.29
C ASP A 56 4.87 5.25 12.20
N CYS A 57 6.14 5.04 11.82
CA CYS A 57 6.56 4.08 10.80
C CYS A 57 7.57 3.07 11.34
N LEU A 58 7.24 2.43 12.46
CA LEU A 58 8.10 1.44 13.09
C LEU A 58 8.46 0.32 12.12
N GLN A 59 9.77 0.03 12.02
CA GLN A 59 10.33 -1.04 11.19
C GLN A 59 9.98 -0.93 9.70
N ASP A 60 9.77 0.29 9.18
CA ASP A 60 9.35 0.54 7.79
C ASP A 60 8.00 -0.13 7.43
N ARG A 61 7.20 -0.52 8.43
CA ARG A 61 5.88 -1.15 8.23
C ARG A 61 4.76 -0.10 8.14
N CYS A 62 4.91 0.82 7.20
CA CYS A 62 3.94 1.87 6.85
C CYS A 62 4.13 2.28 5.38
N ILE A 63 3.34 3.25 4.89
CA ILE A 63 3.45 3.75 3.50
C ILE A 63 4.84 4.33 3.20
N GLU A 64 5.42 5.16 4.08
CA GLU A 64 6.75 5.75 3.84
C GLU A 64 7.82 4.66 3.67
N GLY A 65 7.83 3.67 4.56
CA GLY A 65 8.73 2.52 4.49
C GLY A 65 8.53 1.69 3.22
N ALA A 66 7.27 1.48 2.82
CA ALA A 66 6.93 0.80 1.57
C ALA A 66 7.44 1.57 0.34
N LEU A 67 7.21 2.89 0.27
CA LEU A 67 7.72 3.73 -0.82
C LEU A 67 9.25 3.63 -0.92
N LYS A 68 9.97 3.74 0.20
CA LYS A 68 11.43 3.57 0.23
C LYS A 68 11.86 2.19 -0.29
N ASN A 69 11.20 1.12 0.16
CA ASN A 69 11.53 -0.25 -0.23
C ASN A 69 11.28 -0.47 -1.73
N TYR A 70 10.06 -0.23 -2.21
CA TYR A 70 9.69 -0.54 -3.58
C TYR A 70 10.37 0.38 -4.60
N THR A 71 10.69 1.62 -4.24
CA THR A 71 11.56 2.48 -5.06
C THR A 71 12.96 1.84 -5.24
N LYS A 72 13.58 1.35 -4.16
CA LYS A 72 14.88 0.68 -4.23
C LYS A 72 14.83 -0.59 -5.09
N ARG A 73 13.75 -1.37 -5.01
CA ARG A 73 13.59 -2.61 -5.79
C ARG A 73 13.46 -2.33 -7.30
N ILE A 74 12.74 -1.27 -7.69
CA ILE A 74 12.58 -0.90 -9.11
C ILE A 74 13.90 -0.45 -9.75
N VAL A 75 14.77 0.24 -9.01
CA VAL A 75 16.05 0.72 -9.53
C VAL A 75 17.20 -0.28 -9.36
N ALA A 76 16.94 -1.46 -8.78
CA ALA A 76 17.95 -2.49 -8.60
C ALA A 76 18.53 -2.93 -9.97
N PRO A 77 19.82 -3.27 -10.07
CA PRO A 77 20.42 -3.70 -11.34
C PRO A 77 19.70 -4.87 -12.00
N LEU A 78 19.69 -4.89 -13.34
CA LEU A 78 19.22 -6.04 -14.12
C LEU A 78 20.18 -7.22 -13.93
N GLY A 79 19.64 -8.44 -13.87
CA GLY A 79 20.42 -9.65 -13.57
C GLY A 79 20.90 -9.76 -12.13
N GLY A 80 20.40 -8.90 -11.22
CA GLY A 80 20.68 -8.95 -9.80
C GLY A 80 19.76 -9.90 -9.01
N LEU A 81 19.65 -9.67 -7.70
CA LEU A 81 18.83 -10.47 -6.79
C LEU A 81 17.31 -10.29 -6.97
N ILE A 82 16.89 -9.19 -7.60
CA ILE A 82 15.48 -8.89 -7.85
C ILE A 82 15.12 -9.40 -9.24
N ASP A 83 14.32 -10.46 -9.30
CA ASP A 83 13.80 -11.01 -10.54
C ASP A 83 12.69 -10.13 -11.18
N GLU A 84 12.29 -10.45 -12.39
CA GLU A 84 11.29 -9.69 -13.15
C GLU A 84 9.91 -9.67 -12.48
N THR A 85 9.51 -10.77 -11.83
CA THR A 85 8.22 -10.85 -11.12
C THR A 85 8.24 -9.91 -9.92
N GLN A 86 9.31 -9.97 -9.12
CA GLN A 86 9.52 -9.11 -7.97
C GLN A 86 9.62 -7.63 -8.35
N ARG A 87 10.23 -7.31 -9.49
CA ARG A 87 10.30 -5.95 -10.02
C ARG A 87 8.93 -5.44 -10.48
N GLN A 88 8.15 -6.31 -11.11
CA GLN A 88 6.78 -5.99 -11.51
C GLN A 88 5.88 -5.76 -10.29
N GLU A 89 5.96 -6.61 -9.27
CA GLU A 89 5.26 -6.40 -8.00
C GLU A 89 5.69 -5.08 -7.36
N ALA A 90 6.99 -4.77 -7.37
CA ALA A 90 7.49 -3.50 -6.84
C ALA A 90 6.90 -2.29 -7.56
N LEU A 91 6.73 -2.36 -8.89
CA LEU A 91 6.04 -1.31 -9.66
C LEU A 91 4.59 -1.17 -9.23
N PHE A 92 3.85 -2.27 -9.06
CA PHE A 92 2.43 -2.21 -8.71
C PHE A 92 2.21 -1.63 -7.32
N PHE A 93 3.00 -2.08 -6.35
CA PHE A 93 3.02 -1.52 -5.01
C PHE A 93 3.40 -0.04 -5.01
N LEU A 94 4.45 0.35 -5.74
CA LEU A 94 4.86 1.76 -5.80
C LEU A 94 3.75 2.66 -6.36
N LEU A 95 3.11 2.25 -7.46
CA LEU A 95 2.00 3.00 -8.05
C LEU A 95 0.85 3.20 -7.06
N HIS A 96 0.48 2.13 -6.34
CA HIS A 96 -0.58 2.17 -5.34
C HIS A 96 -0.24 3.08 -4.16
N PHE A 97 0.94 2.91 -3.57
CA PHE A 97 1.35 3.63 -2.37
C PHE A 97 1.60 5.12 -2.61
N VAL A 98 1.90 5.54 -3.84
CA VAL A 98 1.87 6.96 -4.21
C VAL A 98 0.44 7.50 -4.11
N GLY A 99 -0.58 6.74 -4.47
CA GLY A 99 -1.98 7.12 -4.24
C GLY A 99 -2.30 7.20 -2.75
N ASP A 100 -2.00 6.14 -2.00
CA ASP A 100 -2.31 6.03 -0.57
C ASP A 100 -1.70 7.17 0.25
N ILE A 101 -0.43 7.52 0.04
CA ILE A 101 0.21 8.58 0.82
C ILE A 101 -0.41 9.97 0.61
N HIS A 102 -1.08 10.19 -0.53
CA HIS A 102 -1.78 11.44 -0.83
C HIS A 102 -3.22 11.44 -0.31
N GLN A 103 -3.75 10.30 0.13
CA GLN A 103 -5.08 10.20 0.73
C GLN A 103 -4.98 10.63 2.21
N PRO A 104 -5.64 11.73 2.65
CA PRO A 104 -5.40 12.29 3.99
C PRO A 104 -5.70 11.36 5.17
N LEU A 105 -6.73 10.52 5.06
CA LEU A 105 -7.14 9.56 6.08
C LEU A 105 -6.22 8.32 6.16
N HIS A 106 -5.42 8.06 5.13
CA HIS A 106 -4.37 7.03 5.19
C HIS A 106 -3.19 7.45 6.06
N ALA A 107 -3.09 8.73 6.45
CA ALA A 107 -2.18 9.22 7.48
C ALA A 107 -2.98 9.76 8.68
N GLY A 108 -3.80 8.90 9.27
CA GLY A 108 -4.81 9.28 10.26
C GLY A 108 -4.56 8.74 11.67
N PHE A 109 -5.53 8.99 12.54
CA PHE A 109 -5.45 8.60 13.95
C PHE A 109 -5.62 7.10 14.17
N ILE A 110 -4.96 6.59 15.20
CA ILE A 110 -5.04 5.18 15.61
C ILE A 110 -6.46 4.84 16.09
N GLY A 111 -7.03 5.69 16.95
CA GLY A 111 -8.29 5.45 17.64
C GLY A 111 -9.49 5.33 16.70
N ASP A 112 -9.49 6.09 15.61
CA ASP A 112 -10.56 6.06 14.60
C ASP A 112 -10.23 5.23 13.35
N LYS A 113 -9.03 4.64 13.30
CA LYS A 113 -8.49 3.89 12.15
C LYS A 113 -8.52 4.72 10.87
N GLY A 114 -7.99 5.94 10.92
CA GLY A 114 -8.02 6.85 9.77
C GLY A 114 -9.44 7.18 9.37
N GLY A 115 -10.30 7.49 10.35
CA GLY A 115 -11.70 7.81 10.13
C GLY A 115 -12.62 6.63 9.77
N THR A 116 -12.11 5.41 9.57
CA THR A 116 -12.93 4.22 9.23
C THR A 116 -14.00 3.90 10.29
N MET A 117 -13.72 4.20 11.56
CA MET A 117 -14.67 3.98 12.67
C MET A 117 -15.68 5.12 12.83
N LEU A 118 -15.52 6.24 12.12
CA LEU A 118 -16.40 7.39 12.19
C LEU A 118 -17.58 7.18 11.23
N LYS A 119 -18.80 7.23 11.78
CA LYS A 119 -20.02 7.16 10.97
C LYS A 119 -20.41 8.57 10.54
N GLY A 120 -20.69 8.74 9.26
CA GLY A 120 -21.23 9.96 8.68
C GLY A 120 -22.34 9.65 7.68
N ASN A 121 -23.06 10.68 7.25
CA ASN A 121 -24.01 10.59 6.14
C ASN A 121 -23.38 11.27 4.92
N TYR A 122 -23.37 10.59 3.77
CA TYR A 122 -22.87 11.13 2.51
C TYR A 122 -24.03 11.21 1.53
N PHE A 123 -24.44 12.44 1.18
CA PHE A 123 -25.59 12.76 0.36
C PHE A 123 -26.87 12.02 0.77
N SER A 124 -27.63 12.65 1.66
CA SER A 124 -29.04 12.32 1.97
C SER A 124 -29.96 12.68 0.82
#